data_AF-A0A3N7D2W4-F1
#
_entry.id   AF-A0A3N7D2W4-F1
#
_cell.length_a   1.000
_cell.length_b   1.000
_cell.length_c   1.000
_cell.angle_alpha   90.00
_cell.angle_beta   90.00
_cell.angle_gamma   90.00
#
_symmetry.space_group_name_H-M   'P 1'
#
loop_
_entity.id
_entity.type
_entity.pdbx_description
1 polymer ?
#
loop_
_entity_poly.entity_id
_entity_poly.type
_entity_poly.pdbx_seq_one_letter_code
_entity_poly.pdbx_strand_id
1 'polypeptide(L)'
;MSITEQQLQRIMPNARRQAGVFVSALNAAMTNRKIDSPKRQAAFLAQIGHESGQLQYVRELGSDQYLSKYDTGPLAAKLGNTPAADGDGQRYRGRGLIQITGHDNYLRCSLALFGDERLLRTPELLELPQWAAESAAWFWSINGLNALADQEQFNTITRRINGGLNGLEDRLQLWARARAVLCVSST
;
A
#
# COMPACT_ATOMS: atom_id res chain seq x y z
N MET A 1 16.38 -7.33 6.82
CA MET A 1 17.17 -7.70 5.61
C MET A 1 16.71 -6.83 4.46
N SER A 2 17.58 -6.37 3.56
CA SER A 2 17.16 -5.65 2.36
C SER A 2 16.86 -6.62 1.22
N ILE A 3 15.78 -6.39 0.48
CA ILE A 3 15.44 -7.19 -0.71
C ILE A 3 16.20 -6.66 -1.94
N THR A 4 16.53 -7.55 -2.87
CA THR A 4 17.13 -7.19 -4.16
C THR A 4 16.07 -7.04 -5.25
N GLU A 5 16.42 -6.39 -6.37
CA GLU A 5 15.53 -6.31 -7.54
C GLU A 5 15.16 -7.70 -8.07
N GLN A 6 16.13 -8.62 -8.16
CA GLN A 6 15.90 -9.98 -8.62
C GLN A 6 14.93 -10.74 -7.68
N GLN A 7 15.08 -10.57 -6.37
CA GLN A 7 14.13 -11.14 -5.41
C GLN A 7 12.74 -10.55 -5.63
N LEU A 8 12.63 -9.23 -5.77
CA LEU A 8 11.36 -8.54 -6.00
C LEU A 8 10.68 -9.00 -7.31
N GLN A 9 11.44 -9.18 -8.40
CA GLN A 9 10.93 -9.71 -9.67
C GLN A 9 10.44 -11.16 -9.57
N ARG A 10 11.09 -12.00 -8.74
CA ARG A 10 10.62 -13.37 -8.48
C ARG A 10 9.31 -13.39 -7.69
N ILE A 11 9.12 -12.43 -6.79
CA ILE A 11 7.89 -12.29 -5.99
C ILE A 11 6.77 -11.70 -6.86
N MET A 12 7.09 -10.64 -7.60
CA MET A 12 6.17 -9.83 -8.40
C MET A 12 6.61 -9.80 -9.88
N PRO A 13 6.42 -10.91 -10.63
CA PRO A 13 6.88 -10.99 -12.02
C PRO A 13 6.28 -9.94 -12.95
N ASN A 14 5.10 -9.40 -12.64
CA ASN A 14 4.48 -8.36 -13.45
C ASN A 14 5.05 -6.96 -13.18
N ALA A 15 5.84 -6.75 -12.12
CA ALA A 15 6.48 -5.46 -11.85
C ALA A 15 7.43 -5.04 -12.98
N ARG A 16 8.08 -6.00 -13.66
CA ARG A 16 9.03 -5.75 -14.76
C ARG A 16 10.04 -4.65 -14.36
N ARG A 17 10.12 -3.56 -15.13
CA ARG A 17 11.02 -2.42 -14.87
C ARG A 17 10.70 -1.67 -13.57
N GLN A 18 9.46 -1.77 -13.07
CA GLN A 18 9.08 -1.13 -11.80
C GLN A 18 9.78 -1.76 -10.60
N ALA A 19 10.20 -3.02 -10.68
CA ALA A 19 10.95 -3.63 -9.59
C ALA A 19 12.23 -2.84 -9.24
N GLY A 20 13.01 -2.44 -10.25
CA GLY A 20 14.21 -1.62 -10.08
C GLY A 20 13.89 -0.20 -9.57
N VAL A 21 12.75 0.38 -9.97
CA VAL A 21 12.29 1.70 -9.50
C VAL A 21 11.95 1.68 -8.00
N PHE A 22 11.32 0.60 -7.53
CA PHE A 22 10.78 0.53 -6.17
C PHE A 22 11.70 -0.14 -5.14
N VAL A 23 12.72 -0.89 -5.55
CA VAL A 23 13.52 -1.70 -4.60
C VAL A 23 14.13 -0.86 -3.47
N SER A 24 14.68 0.33 -3.78
CA SER A 24 15.26 1.22 -2.78
C SER A 24 14.20 1.82 -1.86
N ALA A 25 13.10 2.29 -2.44
CA ALA A 25 11.96 2.86 -1.71
C ALA A 25 11.31 1.85 -0.76
N LEU A 26 11.08 0.61 -1.21
CA LEU A 26 10.53 -0.47 -0.39
C LEU A 26 11.47 -0.83 0.76
N ASN A 27 12.78 -0.94 0.49
CA ASN A 27 13.75 -1.23 1.55
C ASN A 27 13.79 -0.13 2.62
N ALA A 28 13.77 1.14 2.22
CA ALA A 28 13.72 2.27 3.15
C ALA A 28 12.43 2.24 3.99
N ALA A 29 11.27 2.14 3.34
CA ALA A 29 9.97 2.14 4.00
C ALA A 29 9.81 0.95 4.98
N MET A 30 10.23 -0.25 4.56
CA MET A 30 10.21 -1.44 5.42
C MET A 30 11.13 -1.27 6.63
N THR A 31 12.33 -0.73 6.45
CA THR A 31 13.28 -0.47 7.54
C THR A 31 12.71 0.54 8.54
N ASN A 32 12.20 1.67 8.05
CA ASN A 32 11.63 2.76 8.86
C ASN A 32 10.45 2.30 9.74
N ARG A 33 9.73 1.26 9.32
CA ARG A 33 8.54 0.73 10.01
C ARG A 33 8.74 -0.67 10.60
N LYS A 34 9.99 -1.13 10.73
CA LYS A 34 10.36 -2.44 11.33
C LYS A 34 9.65 -3.63 10.67
N ILE A 35 9.50 -3.58 9.35
CA ILE A 35 9.07 -4.70 8.50
C ILE A 35 10.36 -5.45 8.09
N ASP A 36 11.00 -6.05 9.09
CA ASP A 36 12.43 -6.41 9.05
C ASP A 36 12.72 -7.91 9.13
N SER A 37 11.72 -8.73 9.51
CA SER A 37 11.77 -10.19 9.46
C SER A 37 11.31 -10.71 8.09
N PRO A 38 11.82 -11.87 7.62
CA PRO A 38 11.36 -12.48 6.37
C PRO A 38 9.84 -12.69 6.31
N LYS A 39 9.20 -13.09 7.42
CA LYS A 39 7.75 -13.28 7.49
C LYS A 39 6.99 -11.97 7.29
N ARG A 40 7.42 -10.88 7.96
CA ARG A 40 6.84 -9.54 7.82
C ARG A 40 6.97 -9.02 6.40
N GLN A 41 8.16 -9.10 5.84
CA GLN A 41 8.45 -8.67 4.47
C GLN A 41 7.63 -9.46 3.46
N ALA A 42 7.56 -10.78 3.60
CA ALA A 42 6.78 -11.62 2.70
C ALA A 42 5.29 -11.26 2.71
N ALA A 43 4.71 -11.05 3.90
CA ALA A 43 3.31 -10.67 4.02
C ALA A 43 3.05 -9.24 3.49
N PHE A 44 3.91 -8.27 3.83
CA PHE A 44 3.81 -6.89 3.36
C PHE A 44 3.89 -6.80 1.83
N LEU A 45 4.93 -7.39 1.24
CA LEU A 45 5.14 -7.40 -0.21
C LEU A 45 3.95 -8.06 -0.93
N ALA A 46 3.43 -9.18 -0.42
CA ALA A 46 2.29 -9.84 -1.04
C ALA A 46 1.03 -8.95 -1.06
N GLN A 47 0.76 -8.24 0.04
CA GLN A 47 -0.40 -7.35 0.11
C GLN A 47 -0.25 -6.17 -0.85
N ILE A 48 0.87 -5.43 -0.80
CA ILE A 48 1.07 -4.31 -1.73
C ILE A 48 1.16 -4.77 -3.18
N GLY A 49 1.69 -5.97 -3.43
CA GLY A 49 1.77 -6.58 -4.75
C GLY A 49 0.38 -6.85 -5.33
N HIS A 50 -0.60 -7.20 -4.50
CA HIS A 50 -1.98 -7.31 -4.96
C HIS A 50 -2.59 -5.93 -5.21
N GLU A 51 -2.53 -5.03 -4.22
CA GLU A 51 -3.19 -3.72 -4.26
C GLU A 51 -2.72 -2.80 -5.40
N SER A 52 -1.45 -2.93 -5.79
CA SER A 52 -0.83 -2.09 -6.83
C SER A 52 -0.73 -2.76 -8.20
N GLY A 53 -1.31 -3.96 -8.38
CA GLY A 53 -1.11 -4.76 -9.58
C GLY A 53 0.38 -5.05 -9.80
N GLN A 54 1.07 -5.46 -8.75
CA GLN A 54 2.51 -5.74 -8.70
C GLN A 54 3.35 -4.51 -9.06
N LEU A 55 3.09 -3.39 -8.39
CA LEU A 55 3.79 -2.10 -8.53
C LEU A 55 3.55 -1.37 -9.85
N GLN A 56 2.59 -1.82 -10.66
CA GLN A 56 2.24 -1.17 -11.92
C GLN A 56 1.41 0.10 -11.72
N TYR A 57 0.64 0.15 -10.63
CA TYR A 57 -0.30 1.24 -10.35
C TYR A 57 -0.05 1.83 -8.97
N VAL A 58 0.13 3.15 -8.93
CA VAL A 58 0.28 3.96 -7.72
C VAL A 58 -0.93 4.88 -7.49
N ARG A 59 -1.97 4.72 -8.31
CA ARG A 59 -3.21 5.47 -8.21
C ARG A 59 -4.38 4.66 -8.75
N GLU A 60 -5.56 4.90 -8.20
CA GLU A 60 -6.82 4.39 -8.71
C GLU A 60 -7.05 4.92 -10.14
N LEU A 61 -7.43 4.00 -11.04
CA LEU A 61 -7.84 4.34 -12.39
C LEU A 61 -9.36 4.52 -12.41
N GLY A 62 -9.84 5.58 -13.05
CA GLY A 62 -11.26 5.85 -13.19
C GLY A 62 -11.53 7.18 -13.87
N SER A 63 -12.67 7.28 -14.55
CA SER A 63 -13.17 8.56 -15.05
C SER A 63 -13.59 9.47 -13.91
N ASP A 64 -13.72 10.77 -14.16
CA ASP A 64 -14.20 11.72 -13.15
C ASP A 64 -15.60 11.34 -12.63
N GLN A 65 -16.45 10.80 -13.52
CA GLN A 65 -17.75 10.26 -13.14
C GLN A 65 -17.63 9.09 -12.16
N TYR A 66 -16.70 8.16 -12.38
CA TYR A 66 -16.49 7.04 -11.46
C TYR A 66 -16.00 7.52 -10.08
N LEU A 67 -15.12 8.53 -10.06
CA LEU A 67 -14.56 9.07 -8.83
C LEU A 67 -15.53 9.98 -8.07
N SER A 68 -16.60 10.44 -8.71
CA SER A 68 -17.65 11.23 -8.04
C SER A 68 -18.34 10.51 -6.87
N LYS A 69 -18.20 9.18 -6.78
CA LYS A 69 -18.57 8.38 -5.60
C LYS A 69 -17.90 8.85 -4.30
N TYR A 70 -16.79 9.58 -4.40
CA TYR A 70 -16.04 10.13 -3.26
C TYR A 70 -16.35 11.61 -3.00
N ASP A 71 -17.09 12.30 -3.88
CA ASP A 71 -17.43 13.72 -3.72
C ASP A 71 -18.65 13.92 -2.82
N THR A 72 -19.65 13.04 -2.91
CA THR A 72 -20.93 13.25 -2.21
C THR A 72 -21.39 12.04 -1.40
N GLY A 73 -22.34 12.28 -0.50
CA GLY A 73 -23.03 11.24 0.24
C GLY A 73 -22.23 10.65 1.41
N PRO A 74 -22.72 9.52 1.99
CA PRO A 74 -22.16 8.95 3.22
C PRO A 74 -20.70 8.50 3.10
N LEU A 75 -20.28 8.08 1.91
CA LEU A 75 -18.89 7.66 1.66
C LEU A 75 -17.94 8.85 1.71
N ALA A 76 -18.29 9.97 1.06
CA ALA A 76 -17.50 11.21 1.11
C ALA A 76 -17.32 11.68 2.57
N ALA A 77 -18.41 11.74 3.33
CA ALA A 77 -18.38 12.14 4.74
C ALA A 77 -17.50 11.21 5.60
N LYS A 78 -17.56 9.89 5.40
CA LYS A 78 -16.72 8.92 6.11
C LYS A 78 -15.23 9.07 5.79
N LEU A 79 -14.93 9.55 4.58
CA LEU A 79 -13.57 9.78 4.10
C LEU A 79 -13.02 11.16 4.52
N GLY A 80 -13.84 11.98 5.19
CA GLY A 80 -13.50 13.35 5.56
C GLY A 80 -13.54 14.35 4.40
N ASN A 81 -13.99 13.91 3.22
CA ASN A 81 -14.18 14.81 2.09
C ASN A 81 -15.36 15.73 2.38
N THR A 82 -15.32 16.93 1.82
CA THR A 82 -16.50 17.80 1.78
C THR A 82 -17.61 17.04 1.05
N PRO A 83 -18.82 16.87 1.61
CA PRO A 83 -19.89 16.09 0.98
C PRO A 83 -20.60 16.91 -0.12
N ALA A 84 -19.82 17.47 -1.03
CA ALA A 84 -20.25 18.33 -2.14
C ALA A 84 -19.50 17.95 -3.42
N ALA A 85 -20.08 18.26 -4.59
CA ALA A 85 -19.43 18.04 -5.87
C ALA A 85 -18.38 19.14 -6.17
N ASP A 86 -17.34 19.23 -5.34
CA ASP A 86 -16.29 20.24 -5.39
C ASP A 86 -14.94 19.72 -5.90
N GLY A 87 -14.84 18.42 -6.14
CA GLY A 87 -13.64 17.77 -6.65
C GLY A 87 -12.79 17.04 -5.61
N ASP A 88 -13.20 17.03 -4.33
CA ASP A 88 -12.47 16.34 -3.25
C ASP A 88 -12.30 14.84 -3.52
N GLY A 89 -13.26 14.20 -4.15
CA GLY A 89 -13.22 12.81 -4.54
C GLY A 89 -12.15 12.50 -5.58
N GLN A 90 -12.00 13.36 -6.58
CA GLN A 90 -10.92 13.27 -7.57
C GLN A 90 -9.58 13.69 -6.94
N ARG A 91 -9.58 14.69 -6.07
CA ARG A 91 -8.39 15.21 -5.39
C ARG A 91 -7.80 14.18 -4.43
N TYR A 92 -8.64 13.51 -3.64
CA TYR A 92 -8.26 12.50 -2.64
C TYR A 92 -8.62 11.08 -3.06
N ARG A 93 -8.59 10.79 -4.37
CA ARG A 93 -8.70 9.43 -4.92
C ARG A 93 -7.64 8.49 -4.35
N GLY A 94 -7.81 7.18 -4.53
CA GLY A 94 -6.82 6.21 -4.08
C GLY A 94 -5.44 6.43 -4.69
N ARG A 95 -4.40 6.54 -3.84
CA ARG A 95 -2.98 6.61 -4.25
C ARG A 95 -2.06 5.78 -3.37
N GLY A 96 -0.83 5.58 -3.85
CA GLY A 96 0.18 4.75 -3.23
C GLY A 96 -0.07 3.26 -3.42
N LEU A 97 0.81 2.43 -2.84
CA LEU A 97 0.78 0.97 -3.06
C LEU A 97 -0.31 0.25 -2.25
N ILE A 98 -1.09 0.96 -1.43
CA ILE A 98 -2.20 0.42 -0.62
C ILE A 98 -3.48 1.26 -0.71
N GLN A 99 -3.58 2.17 -1.68
CA GLN A 99 -4.77 3.00 -1.93
C GLN A 99 -5.21 3.86 -0.73
N ILE A 100 -4.38 4.84 -0.35
CA ILE A 100 -4.80 5.91 0.56
C ILE A 100 -5.86 6.76 -0.15
N THR A 101 -7.06 6.80 0.41
CA THR A 101 -8.25 7.46 -0.17
C THR A 101 -8.94 8.32 0.87
N GLY A 102 -9.37 9.52 0.49
CA GLY A 102 -10.14 10.43 1.35
C GLY A 102 -9.30 11.42 2.14
N HIS A 103 -9.78 12.65 2.25
CA HIS A 103 -9.13 13.78 2.91
C HIS A 103 -8.53 13.41 4.28
N ASP A 104 -9.29 12.77 5.17
CA ASP A 104 -8.83 12.44 6.52
C ASP A 104 -7.64 11.48 6.52
N ASN A 105 -7.62 10.53 5.59
CA ASN A 105 -6.52 9.58 5.44
C ASN A 105 -5.29 10.26 4.84
N TYR A 106 -5.48 11.18 3.89
CA TYR A 106 -4.38 12.01 3.36
C TYR A 106 -3.78 12.89 4.45
N LEU A 107 -4.59 13.53 5.29
CA LEU A 107 -4.14 14.35 6.42
C LEU A 107 -3.29 13.52 7.39
N ARG A 108 -3.83 12.39 7.86
CA ARG A 108 -3.14 11.48 8.79
C ARG A 108 -1.84 10.94 8.21
N CYS A 109 -1.85 10.55 6.94
CA CYS A 109 -0.66 10.10 6.24
C CYS A 109 0.38 11.22 6.14
N SER A 110 -0.06 12.43 5.81
CA SER A 110 0.82 13.60 5.67
C SER A 110 1.56 13.92 6.96
N LEU A 111 0.82 13.99 8.07
CA LEU A 111 1.39 14.24 9.37
C LEU A 111 2.39 13.15 9.78
N ALA A 112 2.11 11.89 9.45
CA ALA A 112 2.97 10.76 9.81
C ALA A 112 4.23 10.62 8.95
N LEU A 113 4.21 11.09 7.69
CA LEU A 113 5.36 11.03 6.78
C LEU A 113 6.19 12.31 6.77
N PHE A 114 5.55 13.47 6.94
CA PHE A 114 6.16 14.77 6.73
C PHE A 114 6.12 15.70 7.95
N GLY A 115 5.27 15.40 8.95
CA GLY A 115 5.04 16.30 10.07
C GLY A 115 4.21 17.54 9.72
N ASP A 116 3.61 17.59 8.52
CA ASP A 116 2.76 18.69 8.06
C ASP A 116 1.63 18.19 7.14
N GLU A 117 0.81 19.11 6.63
CA GLU A 117 -0.38 18.82 5.81
C GLU A 117 -0.12 18.87 4.28
N ARG A 118 1.13 18.70 3.83
CA ARG A 118 1.44 18.85 2.40
C ARG A 118 0.67 17.92 1.47
N LEU A 119 0.26 16.73 1.91
CA LEU A 119 -0.54 15.85 1.05
C LEU A 119 -1.97 16.36 0.82
N LEU A 120 -2.48 17.29 1.64
CA LEU A 120 -3.74 17.98 1.35
C LEU A 120 -3.58 18.97 0.20
N ARG A 121 -2.37 19.53 0.02
CA ARG A 121 -2.05 20.46 -1.06
C ARG A 121 -1.56 19.76 -2.32
N THR A 122 -0.78 18.70 -2.17
CA THR A 122 -0.12 17.96 -3.26
C THR A 122 -0.25 16.45 -3.03
N PRO A 123 -1.46 15.89 -3.16
CA PRO A 123 -1.72 14.47 -2.95
C PRO A 123 -0.97 13.56 -3.94
N GLU A 124 -0.56 14.09 -5.09
CA GLU A 124 0.21 13.40 -6.13
C GLU A 124 1.59 12.95 -5.65
N LEU A 125 2.09 13.49 -4.53
CA LEU A 125 3.30 12.99 -3.89
C LEU A 125 3.20 11.49 -3.62
N LEU A 126 2.02 10.96 -3.28
CA LEU A 126 1.80 9.52 -3.07
C LEU A 126 1.89 8.67 -4.35
N GLU A 127 2.03 9.29 -5.52
CA GLU A 127 2.31 8.60 -6.79
C GLU A 127 3.83 8.41 -7.02
N LEU A 128 4.67 9.10 -6.25
CA LEU A 128 6.13 8.94 -6.33
C LEU A 128 6.58 7.66 -5.60
N PRO A 129 7.53 6.87 -6.14
CA PRO A 129 7.90 5.56 -5.58
C PRO A 129 8.22 5.57 -4.08
N GLN A 130 8.96 6.58 -3.62
CA GLN A 130 9.30 6.76 -2.21
C GLN A 130 8.04 6.87 -1.34
N TRP A 131 7.16 7.81 -1.65
CA TRP A 131 5.99 8.09 -0.80
C TRP A 131 4.88 7.05 -0.98
N ALA A 132 4.80 6.41 -2.15
CA ALA A 132 3.93 5.27 -2.38
C ALA A 132 4.30 4.07 -1.48
N ALA A 133 5.61 3.83 -1.29
CA ALA A 133 6.10 2.80 -0.38
C ALA A 133 5.98 3.19 1.09
N GLU A 134 6.36 4.42 1.45
CA GLU A 134 6.31 4.93 2.83
C GLU A 134 4.87 5.01 3.36
N SER A 135 3.90 5.43 2.53
CA SER A 135 2.48 5.44 2.92
C SER A 135 1.94 4.03 3.15
N ALA A 136 2.34 3.06 2.33
CA ALA A 136 1.97 1.65 2.52
C ALA A 136 2.58 1.07 3.81
N ALA A 137 3.86 1.34 4.08
CA ALA A 137 4.52 0.89 5.31
C ALA A 137 3.95 1.59 6.56
N TRP A 138 3.59 2.86 6.46
CA TRP A 138 2.87 3.59 7.52
C TRP A 138 1.53 2.95 7.82
N PHE A 139 0.69 2.72 6.80
CA PHE A 139 -0.60 2.04 6.96
C PHE A 139 -0.43 0.68 7.64
N TRP A 140 0.55 -0.10 7.18
CA TRP A 140 0.89 -1.40 7.75
C TRP A 140 1.23 -1.31 9.25
N SER A 141 2.03 -0.31 9.62
CA SER A 141 2.47 -0.08 11.00
C SER A 141 1.31 0.31 11.91
N ILE A 142 0.50 1.32 11.55
CA ILE A 142 -0.60 1.80 12.40
C ILE A 142 -1.70 0.76 12.57
N ASN A 143 -1.81 -0.19 11.64
CA ASN A 143 -2.76 -1.30 11.70
C ASN A 143 -2.17 -2.54 12.41
N GLY A 144 -0.97 -2.46 13.01
CA GLY A 144 -0.38 -3.54 13.80
C GLY A 144 -0.11 -4.82 13.02
N LEU A 145 0.10 -4.73 11.70
CA LEU A 145 0.14 -5.89 10.82
C LEU A 145 1.42 -6.73 10.96
N ASN A 146 2.48 -6.17 11.55
CA ASN A 146 3.69 -6.93 11.91
C ASN A 146 3.37 -8.12 12.83
N ALA A 147 2.60 -7.89 13.90
CA ALA A 147 2.28 -8.94 14.87
C ALA A 147 1.45 -10.07 14.23
N LEU A 148 0.55 -9.71 13.30
CA LEU A 148 -0.22 -10.69 12.54
C LEU A 148 0.67 -11.47 11.56
N ALA A 149 1.65 -10.82 10.93
CA ALA A 149 2.57 -11.47 10.01
C ALA A 149 3.52 -12.44 10.74
N ASP A 150 3.98 -12.09 11.95
CA ASP A 150 4.81 -12.97 12.78
C ASP A 150 4.06 -14.26 13.17
N GLN A 151 2.74 -14.15 13.39
CA GLN A 151 1.82 -15.25 13.69
C GLN A 151 1.26 -15.93 12.43
N GLU A 152 1.72 -15.55 11.23
CA GLU A 152 1.24 -16.08 9.94
C GLU A 152 -0.28 -15.94 9.72
N GLN A 153 -0.91 -14.95 10.34
CA GLN A 153 -2.35 -14.66 10.22
C GLN A 153 -2.69 -13.89 8.94
N PHE A 154 -2.29 -14.41 7.78
CA PHE A 154 -2.38 -13.69 6.51
C PHE A 154 -3.83 -13.32 6.11
N ASN A 155 -4.81 -14.20 6.37
CA ASN A 155 -6.22 -13.90 6.09
C ASN A 155 -6.75 -12.75 6.97
N THR A 156 -6.27 -12.63 8.21
CA THR A 156 -6.61 -11.51 9.10
C THR A 156 -6.01 -10.21 8.58
N ILE A 157 -4.77 -10.24 8.08
CA ILE A 157 -4.13 -9.11 7.41
C ILE A 157 -4.97 -8.66 6.20
N THR A 158 -5.38 -9.59 5.34
CA THR A 158 -6.23 -9.30 4.17
C THR A 158 -7.54 -8.61 4.56
N ARG A 159 -8.24 -9.11 5.59
CA ARG A 159 -9.46 -8.48 6.11
C ARG A 159 -9.22 -7.07 6.65
N ARG A 160 -8.08 -6.85 7.30
CA ARG A 160 -7.77 -5.54 7.87
C ARG A 160 -7.43 -4.49 6.81
N ILE A 161 -6.83 -4.92 5.70
CA ILE A 161 -6.52 -4.04 4.57
C ILE A 161 -7.76 -3.75 3.73
N ASN A 162 -8.54 -4.79 3.39
CA ASN A 162 -9.60 -4.69 2.36
C ASN A 162 -11.03 -4.72 2.93
N GLY A 163 -11.20 -4.83 4.26
CA GLY A 163 -12.50 -5.01 4.89
C GLY A 163 -13.15 -6.38 4.61
N GLY A 164 -12.44 -7.31 3.96
CA GLY A 164 -12.95 -8.59 3.51
C GLY A 164 -11.85 -9.48 2.92
N LEU A 165 -12.22 -10.49 2.14
CA LEU A 165 -11.28 -11.43 1.51
C LEU A 165 -11.23 -11.28 -0.03
N ASN A 166 -11.58 -10.11 -0.56
CA ASN A 166 -11.55 -9.92 -2.02
C ASN A 166 -10.10 -10.05 -2.53
N GLY A 167 -9.94 -10.82 -3.60
CA GLY A 167 -8.63 -11.11 -4.18
C GLY A 167 -7.74 -12.06 -3.37
N LEU A 168 -8.29 -12.78 -2.38
CA LEU A 168 -7.49 -13.63 -1.48
C LEU A 168 -6.59 -14.63 -2.22
N GLU A 169 -7.08 -15.26 -3.29
CA GLU A 169 -6.31 -16.25 -4.05
C GLU A 169 -5.01 -15.64 -4.62
N ASP A 170 -5.09 -14.49 -5.29
CA ASP A 170 -3.91 -13.80 -5.82
C ASP A 170 -2.95 -13.36 -4.69
N ARG A 171 -3.50 -12.86 -3.57
CA ARG A 171 -2.69 -12.50 -2.38
C ARG A 171 -1.94 -13.71 -1.82
N LEU A 172 -2.60 -14.87 -1.74
CA LEU A 172 -1.98 -16.12 -1.28
C LEU A 172 -0.88 -16.59 -2.23
N GLN A 173 -1.09 -16.47 -3.54
CA GLN A 173 -0.06 -16.80 -4.54
C GLN A 173 1.17 -15.89 -4.42
N LEU A 174 0.98 -14.58 -4.27
CA LEU A 174 2.07 -13.64 -4.04
C LEU A 174 2.78 -13.92 -2.71
N TRP A 175 2.03 -14.25 -1.65
CA TRP A 175 2.60 -14.58 -0.34
C TRP A 175 3.43 -15.86 -0.38
N ALA A 176 2.95 -16.90 -1.07
CA ALA A 176 3.70 -18.14 -1.27
C ALA A 176 5.03 -17.88 -1.99
N ARG A 177 5.02 -17.08 -3.07
CA ARG A 177 6.26 -16.67 -3.77
C ARG A 177 7.19 -15.89 -2.85
N ALA A 178 6.66 -14.91 -2.11
CA ALA A 178 7.44 -14.08 -1.20
C ALA A 178 8.12 -14.92 -0.11
N ARG A 179 7.41 -15.88 0.47
CA ARG A 179 7.97 -16.82 1.44
C ARG A 179 9.04 -17.72 0.83
N ALA A 180 8.81 -18.26 -0.36
CA ALA A 180 9.80 -19.11 -1.04
C ALA A 180 11.10 -18.35 -1.39
N VAL A 181 11.03 -17.04 -1.59
CA VAL A 181 12.19 -16.19 -1.89
C VAL A 181 12.90 -15.69 -0.63
N LEU A 182 12.15 -15.32 0.42
CA LEU A 182 12.70 -14.60 1.58
C LEU A 182 12.87 -15.47 2.83
N CYS A 183 12.02 -16.48 3.02
CA CYS A 183 11.99 -17.30 4.23
C CYS A 183 12.79 -18.60 4.10
N VAL A 184 13.76 -18.65 3.20
CA VAL A 184 14.68 -19.80 3.09
C VAL A 184 15.65 -19.78 4.27
N SER A 185 15.72 -20.87 5.02
CA SER A 185 16.79 -21.07 6.00
C SER A 185 18.11 -21.12 5.25
N SER A 186 19.10 -20.33 5.69
CA SER A 186 20.48 -20.59 5.32
C SER A 186 20.84 -21.97 5.85
N THR A 187 20.91 -22.95 4.95
CA THR A 187 21.54 -24.26 5.22
C THR A 187 23.00 -24.06 5.55
#